data_AF-A0AAN7Y987-F1
#
_entry.id   AF-A0AAN7Y987-F1
#
_cell.length_a   1.000
_cell.length_b   1.000
_cell.length_c   1.000
_cell.angle_alpha   90.00
_cell.angle_beta   90.00
_cell.angle_gamma   90.00
#
_symmetry.space_group_name_H-M   'P 1'
#
loop_
_entity.id
_entity.type
_entity.pdbx_description
1 polymer ?
#
loop_
_entity_poly.entity_id
_entity_poly.type
_entity_poly.pdbx_seq_one_letter_code
_entity_poly.pdbx_strand_id
1 'polypeptide(L)'
;MPNCYWRIKRLFRRKKTSRSFSPSLSTYNSSHASYGVQRKPLPVVPNHPDSYYRPAELESFRRDSYVTAGPRNQQSHPAQQYAEQQRLAEEAQLAQVSQENEAAAKLKARVDAEKRNRLRKRADAERRSKLEKEHNASAENIRRLRELIRERYALDIDIWQKRNVQRANRKMIVPRYEKADALLLEIRRIVDTWDRSLFNDQEWEMVNRIKATLCTKELENGDSSEPAIWGDLPPWDRRDQDEAMTRRQVF
;
A
#
# COMPACT_ATOMS: atom_id res chain seq x y z
N MET A 1 2.14 27.44 44.08
CA MET A 1 1.98 26.52 42.93
C MET A 1 0.94 25.47 43.31
N PRO A 2 -0.37 25.70 43.12
CA PRO A 2 -1.38 24.78 43.64
C PRO A 2 -1.61 23.59 42.70
N ASN A 3 -1.39 22.40 43.26
CA ASN A 3 -1.84 21.09 42.79
C ASN A 3 -3.36 21.08 42.59
N CYS A 4 -3.83 20.99 41.34
CA CYS A 4 -5.23 20.71 41.04
C CYS A 4 -5.43 19.19 40.93
N TYR A 5 -5.81 18.60 42.07
CA TYR A 5 -6.25 17.22 42.20
C TYR A 5 -7.50 16.93 41.36
N TRP A 6 -7.46 15.78 40.68
CA TRP A 6 -8.59 15.11 40.05
C TRP A 6 -9.69 14.80 41.07
N ARG A 7 -10.88 15.36 40.86
CA ARG A 7 -12.07 15.13 41.71
C ARG A 7 -12.97 14.10 41.05
N ILE A 8 -12.90 12.87 41.57
CA ILE A 8 -13.82 11.78 41.27
C ILE A 8 -15.20 12.09 41.89
N LYS A 9 -16.25 12.17 41.07
CA LYS A 9 -17.67 11.99 41.48
C LYS A 9 -18.37 11.21 40.37
N ARG A 10 -18.57 9.90 40.52
CA ARG A 10 -19.76 9.20 41.10
C ARG A 10 -21.12 9.62 40.53
N LEU A 11 -21.66 8.65 39.78
CA LEU A 11 -23.07 8.20 39.69
C LEU A 11 -24.10 9.14 39.05
N PHE A 12 -24.35 8.92 37.76
CA PHE A 12 -25.70 9.07 37.21
C PHE A 12 -26.08 7.84 36.38
N ARG A 13 -26.90 6.98 36.99
CA ARG A 13 -27.53 5.81 36.37
C ARG A 13 -28.72 6.31 35.54
N ARG A 14 -28.50 6.70 34.27
CA ARG A 14 -29.61 7.03 33.34
C ARG A 14 -30.11 5.76 32.65
N LYS A 15 -31.43 5.53 32.77
CA LYS A 15 -32.17 4.42 32.16
C LYS A 15 -32.05 4.51 30.62
N LYS A 16 -31.53 3.45 29.99
CA LYS A 16 -31.52 3.26 28.53
C LYS A 16 -32.96 3.06 28.06
N THR A 17 -33.53 4.05 27.36
CA THR A 17 -34.69 3.83 26.49
C THR A 17 -34.19 3.25 25.18
N SER A 18 -34.53 1.99 24.92
CA SER A 18 -34.30 1.27 23.68
C SER A 18 -35.02 1.96 22.52
N ARG A 19 -34.29 2.75 21.73
CA ARG A 19 -34.75 3.22 20.42
C ARG A 19 -34.20 2.26 19.37
N SER A 20 -35.08 1.41 18.85
CA SER A 20 -34.83 0.50 17.75
C SER A 20 -34.34 1.29 16.53
N PHE A 21 -33.07 1.10 16.18
CA PHE A 21 -32.46 1.67 14.98
C PHE A 21 -32.61 0.63 13.86
N SER A 22 -33.50 0.89 12.91
CA SER A 22 -33.65 0.09 11.70
C SER A 22 -32.48 0.40 10.75
N PRO A 23 -31.69 -0.60 10.32
CA PRO A 23 -30.61 -0.38 9.39
C PRO A 23 -31.19 -0.23 7.97
N SER A 24 -31.25 1.01 7.46
CA SER A 24 -31.49 1.22 6.03
C SER A 24 -30.22 0.79 5.27
N LEU A 25 -30.34 -0.29 4.51
CA LEU A 25 -29.35 -0.74 3.54
C LEU A 25 -29.17 0.35 2.47
N SER A 26 -28.22 1.26 2.70
CA SER A 26 -27.72 2.18 1.69
C SER A 26 -26.64 1.45 0.89
N THR A 27 -27.01 1.00 -0.30
CA THR A 27 -26.12 0.45 -1.31
C THR A 27 -25.21 1.57 -1.81
N TYR A 28 -24.09 1.76 -1.12
CA TYR A 28 -23.05 2.69 -1.54
C TYR A 28 -22.36 2.13 -2.80
N ASN A 29 -22.72 2.69 -3.95
CA ASN A 29 -22.06 2.45 -5.23
C ASN A 29 -20.61 2.95 -5.11
N SER A 30 -19.70 2.00 -4.85
CA SER A 30 -18.25 2.21 -4.85
C SER A 30 -17.79 2.54 -6.27
N SER A 31 -17.82 3.82 -6.59
CA SER A 31 -17.20 4.37 -7.79
C SER A 31 -15.69 4.29 -7.59
N HIS A 32 -15.11 3.18 -8.04
CA HIS A 32 -13.67 3.03 -8.19
C HIS A 32 -13.14 4.18 -9.05
N ALA A 33 -12.59 5.20 -8.39
CA ALA A 33 -11.73 6.19 -9.00
C ALA A 33 -10.50 5.45 -9.53
N SER A 34 -10.57 5.05 -10.80
CA SER A 34 -9.41 4.61 -11.56
C SER A 34 -8.42 5.77 -11.58
N TYR A 35 -7.32 5.61 -10.86
CA TYR A 35 -6.16 6.48 -11.03
C TYR A 35 -5.70 6.29 -12.47
N GLY A 36 -6.12 7.22 -13.33
CA GLY A 36 -5.63 7.36 -14.68
C GLY A 36 -4.14 7.62 -14.61
N VAL A 37 -3.35 6.56 -14.70
CA VAL A 37 -1.94 6.64 -15.06
C VAL A 37 -1.93 7.36 -16.41
N GLN A 38 -1.55 8.63 -16.40
CA GLN A 38 -1.23 9.38 -17.60
C GLN A 38 -0.02 8.68 -18.25
N ARG A 39 -0.30 7.66 -19.05
CA ARG A 39 0.67 7.11 -19.97
C ARG A 39 0.95 8.24 -20.96
N LYS A 40 2.15 8.80 -20.89
CA LYS A 40 2.66 9.67 -21.95
C LYS A 40 2.40 8.94 -23.27
N PRO A 41 1.74 9.57 -24.26
CA PRO A 41 1.56 8.95 -25.56
C PRO A 41 2.94 8.62 -26.09
N LEU A 42 3.16 7.35 -26.41
CA LEU A 42 4.37 6.92 -27.11
C LEU A 42 4.41 7.70 -28.43
N PRO A 43 5.59 8.14 -28.88
CA PRO A 43 5.71 8.76 -30.19
C PRO A 43 5.14 7.80 -31.24
N VAL A 44 4.15 8.29 -31.99
CA VAL A 44 3.60 7.60 -33.14
C VAL A 44 4.76 7.38 -34.10
N VAL A 45 5.26 6.14 -34.15
CA VAL A 45 6.21 5.73 -35.19
C VAL A 45 5.45 5.87 -36.51
N PRO A 46 5.93 6.68 -37.46
CA PRO A 46 5.32 6.74 -38.79
C PRO A 46 5.28 5.32 -39.35
N ASN A 47 4.07 4.81 -39.58
CA ASN A 47 3.86 3.65 -40.44
C ASN A 47 4.51 4.01 -41.78
N HIS A 48 5.69 3.45 -42.04
CA HIS A 48 6.33 3.54 -43.34
C HIS A 48 5.45 2.76 -44.32
N PRO A 49 4.73 3.41 -45.24
CA PRO A 49 3.93 2.72 -46.23
C PRO A 49 4.79 2.55 -47.48
N ASP A 50 5.95 1.91 -47.36
CA ASP A 50 6.82 1.66 -48.51
C ASP A 50 7.77 0.51 -48.21
N SER A 51 7.34 -0.69 -48.58
CA SER A 51 8.18 -1.62 -49.32
C SER A 51 7.30 -2.76 -49.83
N TYR A 52 6.45 -2.40 -50.80
CA TYR A 52 5.95 -3.35 -51.77
C TYR A 52 7.13 -3.90 -52.58
N TYR A 53 7.85 -4.86 -52.02
CA TYR A 53 8.61 -5.81 -52.84
C TYR A 53 7.66 -6.95 -53.21
N ARG A 54 6.95 -6.73 -54.31
CA ARG A 54 6.16 -7.72 -55.05
C ARG A 54 7.12 -8.40 -56.04
N PRO A 55 7.54 -9.66 -55.86
CA PRO A 55 8.34 -10.33 -56.86
C PRO A 55 7.42 -10.77 -58.01
N ALA A 56 7.32 -9.94 -59.05
CA ALA A 56 6.57 -10.23 -60.27
C ALA A 56 7.47 -10.77 -61.41
N GLU A 57 8.70 -11.21 -61.11
CA GLU A 57 9.68 -11.67 -62.12
C GLU A 57 10.09 -13.14 -61.95
N LEU A 58 9.16 -14.03 -61.60
CA LEU A 58 9.45 -15.47 -61.48
C LEU A 58 8.41 -16.36 -62.18
N GLU A 59 7.72 -15.84 -63.20
CA GLU A 59 6.78 -16.63 -64.02
C GLU A 59 7.19 -16.85 -65.49
N SER A 60 8.33 -16.30 -65.95
CA SER A 60 8.79 -16.51 -67.34
C SER A 60 9.77 -17.67 -67.54
N PHE A 61 10.16 -18.41 -66.49
CA PHE A 61 11.07 -19.56 -66.59
C PHE A 61 10.34 -20.92 -66.49
N ARG A 62 9.17 -21.03 -67.11
CA ARG A 62 8.36 -22.27 -67.19
C ARG A 62 8.06 -22.75 -68.61
N ARG A 63 8.73 -22.18 -69.61
CA ARG A 63 8.68 -22.66 -71.00
C ARG A 63 10.11 -22.82 -71.47
N ASP A 64 10.64 -24.04 -71.33
CA ASP A 64 11.65 -24.67 -72.19
C ASP A 64 12.52 -25.63 -71.38
N SER A 65 11.97 -26.79 -71.05
CA SER A 65 12.77 -28.00 -70.82
C SER A 65 11.98 -29.25 -71.19
N TYR A 66 11.63 -29.35 -72.47
CA TYR A 66 11.41 -30.65 -73.10
C TYR A 66 12.77 -31.37 -73.16
N VAL A 67 13.15 -32.06 -72.08
CA VAL A 67 14.35 -32.90 -72.03
C VAL A 67 13.92 -34.35 -71.81
N THR A 68 13.87 -35.05 -72.94
CA THR A 68 14.39 -36.41 -73.13
C THR A 68 14.15 -37.40 -71.99
N ALA A 69 13.05 -38.16 -72.08
CA ALA A 69 12.81 -39.37 -71.30
C ALA A 69 13.85 -40.44 -71.65
N GLY A 70 15.00 -40.40 -70.98
CA GLY A 70 16.02 -41.44 -71.03
C GLY A 70 15.56 -42.69 -70.26
N PRO A 71 16.02 -43.89 -70.66
CA PRO A 71 15.57 -45.16 -70.10
C PRO A 71 15.90 -45.21 -68.60
N ARG A 72 14.84 -45.43 -67.83
CA ARG A 72 14.79 -45.49 -66.36
C ARG A 72 15.71 -46.61 -65.87
N ASN A 73 16.89 -46.25 -65.38
CA ASN A 73 17.87 -47.19 -64.84
C ASN A 73 17.38 -47.70 -63.48
N GLN A 74 16.88 -48.93 -63.42
CA GLN A 74 16.18 -49.51 -62.25
C GLN A 74 17.15 -50.01 -61.14
N GLN A 75 18.45 -49.72 -61.22
CA GLN A 75 19.48 -50.32 -60.36
C GLN A 75 19.94 -49.46 -59.16
N SER A 76 19.38 -48.26 -58.95
CA SER A 76 19.79 -47.34 -57.86
C SER A 76 19.09 -47.54 -56.51
N HIS A 77 18.26 -48.58 -56.38
CA HIS A 77 17.37 -48.78 -55.22
C HIS A 77 18.07 -48.95 -53.85
N PRO A 78 19.18 -49.70 -53.71
CA PRO A 78 19.78 -49.93 -52.38
C PRO A 78 20.58 -48.74 -51.86
N ALA A 79 21.24 -47.97 -52.73
CA ALA A 79 22.00 -46.79 -52.32
C ALA A 79 21.08 -45.65 -51.85
N GLN A 80 19.92 -45.50 -52.49
CA GLN A 80 18.90 -44.54 -52.08
C GLN A 80 18.29 -44.90 -50.72
N GLN A 81 18.02 -46.19 -50.48
CA GLN A 81 17.52 -46.67 -49.19
C GLN A 81 18.51 -46.40 -48.05
N TYR A 82 19.81 -46.62 -48.28
CA TYR A 82 20.83 -46.34 -47.26
C TYR A 82 20.96 -44.85 -46.95
N ALA A 83 20.95 -43.99 -47.98
CA ALA A 83 20.97 -42.54 -47.79
C ALA A 83 19.72 -42.03 -47.05
N GLU A 84 18.55 -42.58 -47.36
CA GLU A 84 17.29 -42.25 -46.67
C GLU A 84 17.32 -42.69 -45.20
N GLN A 85 17.84 -43.89 -44.91
CA GLN A 85 18.04 -44.35 -43.54
C GLN A 85 19.00 -43.45 -42.74
N GLN A 86 20.09 -42.98 -43.36
CA GLN A 86 21.01 -42.04 -42.72
C GLN A 86 20.33 -40.69 -42.40
N ARG A 87 19.53 -40.16 -43.33
CA ARG A 87 18.79 -38.91 -43.11
C ARG A 87 17.78 -39.05 -41.96
N LEU A 88 17.04 -40.16 -41.93
CA LEU A 88 16.10 -40.44 -40.83
C LEU A 88 16.82 -40.58 -39.48
N ALA A 89 18.00 -41.19 -39.46
CA ALA A 89 18.80 -41.33 -38.25
C ALA A 89 19.33 -39.97 -37.75
N GLU A 90 19.82 -39.11 -38.64
CA GLU A 90 20.28 -37.76 -38.30
C GLU A 90 19.12 -36.88 -37.81
N GLU A 91 17.97 -36.93 -38.48
CA GLU A 91 16.77 -36.22 -38.07
C GLU A 91 16.28 -36.68 -36.68
N ALA A 92 16.32 -37.99 -36.42
CA ALA A 92 15.98 -38.54 -35.10
C ALA A 92 16.94 -38.05 -34.00
N GLN A 93 18.25 -37.98 -34.28
CA GLN A 93 19.25 -37.45 -33.35
C GLN A 93 19.02 -35.96 -33.06
N LEU A 94 18.77 -35.16 -34.09
CA LEU A 94 18.46 -33.72 -33.92
C LEU A 94 17.19 -33.50 -33.12
N ALA A 95 16.14 -34.30 -33.38
CA ALA A 95 14.90 -34.25 -32.61
C ALA A 95 15.14 -34.59 -31.13
N GLN A 96 15.95 -35.61 -30.85
CA GLN A 96 16.31 -35.98 -29.48
C GLN A 96 17.07 -34.85 -28.76
N VAL A 97 18.10 -34.27 -29.40
CA VAL A 97 18.86 -33.15 -28.82
C VAL A 97 17.96 -31.93 -28.59
N SER A 98 17.04 -31.64 -29.50
CA SER A 98 16.06 -30.56 -29.33
C SER A 98 15.16 -30.80 -28.12
N GLN A 99 14.66 -32.03 -27.94
CA GLN A 99 13.83 -32.40 -26.79
C GLN A 99 14.60 -32.31 -25.47
N GLU A 100 15.85 -32.76 -25.44
CA GLU A 100 16.72 -32.68 -24.26
C GLU A 100 17.01 -31.21 -23.88
N ASN A 101 17.29 -30.36 -24.87
CA ASN A 101 17.50 -28.93 -24.66
C ASN A 101 16.23 -28.23 -24.14
N GLU A 102 15.06 -28.58 -24.67
CA GLU A 102 13.78 -28.04 -24.21
C GLU A 102 13.48 -28.48 -22.78
N ALA A 103 13.72 -29.76 -22.46
CA ALA A 103 13.55 -30.29 -21.10
C ALA A 103 14.51 -29.60 -20.11
N ALA A 104 15.77 -29.41 -20.50
CA ALA A 104 16.76 -28.70 -19.69
C ALA A 104 16.37 -27.23 -19.46
N ALA A 105 15.88 -26.54 -20.50
CA ALA A 105 15.40 -25.16 -20.40
C ALA A 105 14.19 -25.06 -19.45
N LYS A 106 13.23 -25.98 -19.56
CA LYS A 106 12.07 -26.06 -18.66
C LYS A 106 12.50 -26.30 -17.22
N LEU A 107 13.44 -27.21 -16.98
CA LEU A 107 13.96 -27.49 -15.63
C LEU A 107 14.65 -26.25 -15.04
N LYS A 108 15.52 -25.58 -15.81
CA LYS A 108 16.20 -24.36 -15.39
C LYS A 108 15.20 -23.24 -15.04
N ALA A 109 14.18 -23.05 -15.87
CA ALA A 109 13.13 -22.06 -15.61
C ALA A 109 12.35 -22.35 -14.32
N ARG A 110 12.07 -23.63 -14.01
CA ARG A 110 11.42 -24.03 -12.74
C ARG A 110 12.30 -23.73 -11.53
N VAL A 111 13.59 -24.05 -11.60
CA VAL A 111 14.56 -23.77 -10.51
C VAL A 111 14.70 -22.26 -10.28
N ASP A 112 14.81 -21.47 -11.36
CA ASP A 112 14.91 -20.01 -11.26
C ASP A 112 13.63 -19.38 -10.68
N ALA A 113 12.46 -19.86 -11.09
CA ALA A 113 11.18 -19.43 -10.52
C ALA A 113 11.07 -19.75 -9.03
N GLU A 114 11.50 -20.96 -8.62
CA GLU A 114 11.53 -21.35 -7.21
C GLU A 114 12.49 -20.47 -6.40
N LYS A 115 13.70 -20.21 -6.93
CA LYS A 115 14.68 -19.32 -6.30
C LYS A 115 14.13 -17.91 -6.11
N ARG A 116 13.46 -17.36 -7.12
CA ARG A 116 12.79 -16.05 -7.04
C ARG A 116 11.69 -16.04 -5.96
N ASN A 117 10.87 -17.08 -5.92
CA ASN A 117 9.83 -17.22 -4.90
C ASN A 117 10.41 -17.31 -3.48
N ARG A 118 11.52 -18.05 -3.30
CA ARG A 118 12.23 -18.13 -2.01
C ARG A 118 12.81 -16.78 -1.59
N LEU A 119 13.42 -16.04 -2.51
CA LEU A 119 13.95 -14.70 -2.24
C LEU A 119 12.83 -13.72 -1.86
N ARG A 120 11.71 -13.74 -2.57
CA ARG A 120 10.55 -12.91 -2.25
C ARG A 120 10.01 -13.22 -0.85
N LYS A 121 9.83 -14.51 -0.52
CA LYS A 121 9.40 -14.93 0.84
C LYS A 121 10.34 -14.45 1.94
N ARG A 122 11.67 -14.52 1.71
CA ARG A 122 12.67 -14.01 2.66
C ARG A 122 12.56 -12.50 2.84
N ALA A 123 12.48 -11.75 1.75
CA ALA A 123 12.33 -10.30 1.79
C ALA A 123 11.04 -9.88 2.52
N ASP A 124 9.92 -10.57 2.27
CA ASP A 124 8.66 -10.30 2.95
C ASP A 124 8.73 -10.63 4.45
N ALA A 125 9.40 -11.73 4.83
CA ALA A 125 9.63 -12.08 6.24
C ALA A 125 10.54 -11.08 6.95
N GLU A 126 11.60 -10.61 6.29
CA GLU A 126 12.50 -9.59 6.82
C GLU A 126 11.77 -8.25 7.04
N ARG A 127 10.95 -7.84 6.06
CA ARG A 127 10.10 -6.64 6.20
C ARG A 127 9.15 -6.77 7.39
N ARG A 128 8.52 -7.94 7.59
CA ARG A 128 7.65 -8.19 8.74
C ARG A 128 8.42 -8.14 10.06
N SER A 129 9.59 -8.77 10.15
CA SER A 129 10.41 -8.74 11.36
C SER A 129 10.91 -7.32 11.67
N LYS A 130 11.26 -6.54 10.65
CA LYS A 130 11.65 -5.13 10.82
C LYS A 130 10.48 -4.30 11.33
N LEU A 131 9.29 -4.46 10.74
CA LEU A 131 8.07 -3.81 11.21
C LEU A 131 7.77 -4.21 12.66
N GLU A 132 7.86 -5.49 13.00
CA GLU A 132 7.62 -5.98 14.37
C GLU A 132 8.61 -5.35 15.38
N LYS A 133 9.89 -5.27 15.03
CA LYS A 133 10.89 -4.57 15.86
C LYS A 133 10.61 -3.08 15.99
N GLU A 134 10.17 -2.43 14.91
CA GLU A 134 9.78 -1.02 14.89
C GLU A 134 8.47 -0.76 15.63
N HIS A 135 7.60 -1.75 15.80
CA HIS A 135 6.28 -1.59 16.43
C HIS A 135 6.23 -2.00 17.91
N ASN A 136 7.20 -2.80 18.37
CA ASN A 136 7.30 -3.18 19.77
C ASN A 136 7.68 -1.97 20.65
N ALA A 137 7.32 -2.01 21.94
CA ALA A 137 7.67 -0.99 22.94
C ALA A 137 9.18 -0.99 23.29
N SER A 138 10.03 -0.94 22.28
CA SER A 138 11.48 -0.76 22.41
C SER A 138 11.78 0.54 23.15
N ALA A 139 12.88 0.55 23.91
CA ALA A 139 13.36 1.75 24.60
C ALA A 139 13.55 2.94 23.64
N GLU A 140 13.95 2.67 22.39
CA GLU A 140 14.07 3.68 21.35
C GLU A 140 12.71 4.29 20.98
N ASN A 141 11.67 3.47 20.83
CA ASN A 141 10.32 3.94 20.54
C ASN A 141 9.74 4.76 21.69
N ILE A 142 10.02 4.38 22.94
CA ILE A 142 9.61 5.16 24.12
C ILE A 142 10.32 6.53 24.14
N ARG A 143 11.62 6.57 23.81
CA ARG A 143 12.36 7.84 23.68
C ARG A 143 11.77 8.71 22.57
N ARG A 144 11.55 8.13 21.40
CA ARG A 144 10.92 8.81 20.26
C ARG A 144 9.54 9.36 20.62
N LEU A 145 8.72 8.57 21.31
CA LEU A 145 7.40 9.00 21.79
C LEU A 145 7.49 10.20 22.73
N ARG A 146 8.46 10.21 23.66
CA ARG A 146 8.69 11.36 24.55
C ARG A 146 9.05 12.63 23.78
N GLU A 147 9.90 12.52 22.76
CA GLU A 147 10.26 13.67 21.92
C GLU A 147 9.06 14.17 21.10
N LEU A 148 8.26 13.27 20.52
CA LEU A 148 7.02 13.65 19.82
C LEU A 148 6.04 14.39 20.75
N ILE A 149 5.88 13.93 21.99
CA ILE A 149 5.02 14.58 22.99
C ILE A 149 5.55 15.97 23.33
N ARG A 150 6.86 16.12 23.55
CA ARG A 150 7.49 17.41 23.82
C ARG A 150 7.30 18.39 22.66
N GLU A 151 7.54 17.93 21.44
CA GLU A 151 7.39 18.75 20.24
C GLU A 151 5.94 19.19 20.04
N ARG A 152 4.98 18.27 20.20
CA ARG A 152 3.55 18.59 20.15
C ARG A 152 3.18 19.62 21.21
N TYR A 153 3.62 19.44 22.44
CA TYR A 153 3.32 20.37 23.54
C TYR A 153 3.92 21.77 23.28
N ALA A 154 5.13 21.84 22.72
CA ALA A 154 5.73 23.12 22.32
C ALA A 154 4.91 23.84 21.23
N LEU A 155 4.41 23.09 20.25
CA LEU A 155 3.50 23.64 19.22
C LEU A 155 2.17 24.07 19.83
N ASP A 156 1.57 23.26 20.70
CA ASP A 156 0.31 23.59 21.37
C ASP A 156 0.44 24.90 22.17
N ILE A 157 1.54 25.10 22.90
CA ILE A 157 1.81 26.35 23.62
C ILE A 157 1.91 27.53 22.65
N ASP A 158 2.66 27.41 21.57
CA ASP A 158 2.85 28.49 20.60
C ASP A 158 1.55 28.84 19.87
N ILE A 159 0.75 27.84 19.49
CA ILE A 159 -0.59 28.02 18.92
C ILE A 159 -1.48 28.74 19.94
N TRP A 160 -1.46 28.31 21.20
CA TRP A 160 -2.27 28.87 22.28
C TRP A 160 -1.93 30.33 22.60
N GLN A 161 -0.64 30.68 22.56
CA GLN A 161 -0.17 32.07 22.71
C GLN A 161 -0.70 32.97 21.58
N LYS A 162 -0.97 32.39 20.40
CA LYS A 162 -1.43 33.12 19.21
C LYS A 162 -2.94 33.03 18.97
N ARG A 163 -3.73 32.56 19.94
CA ARG A 163 -5.19 32.42 19.81
C ARG A 163 -5.93 33.72 19.45
N ASN A 164 -5.38 34.87 19.85
CA ASN A 164 -5.97 36.20 19.61
C ASN A 164 -5.39 36.92 18.37
N VAL A 165 -4.81 36.19 17.42
CA VAL A 165 -4.23 36.82 16.23
C VAL A 165 -5.31 37.41 15.31
N GLN A 166 -5.00 38.56 14.68
CA GLN A 166 -5.86 39.16 13.65
C GLN A 166 -6.11 38.17 12.50
N ARG A 167 -7.30 38.24 11.89
CA ARG A 167 -7.72 37.30 10.82
C ARG A 167 -6.71 37.16 9.67
N ALA A 168 -6.06 38.26 9.28
CA ALA A 168 -5.04 38.27 8.24
C ALA A 168 -3.83 37.37 8.58
N ASN A 169 -3.43 37.31 9.85
CA ASN A 169 -2.24 36.60 10.32
C ASN A 169 -2.51 35.11 10.65
N ARG A 170 -3.77 34.67 10.63
CA ARG A 170 -4.14 33.26 10.93
C ARG A 170 -3.47 32.28 9.96
N LYS A 171 -3.26 32.69 8.71
CA LYS A 171 -2.54 31.88 7.70
C LYS A 171 -1.14 31.47 8.14
N MET A 172 -0.49 32.27 9.00
CA MET A 172 0.84 31.94 9.53
C MET A 172 0.82 30.86 10.61
N ILE A 173 -0.34 30.63 11.25
CA ILE A 173 -0.53 29.61 12.29
C ILE A 173 -0.94 28.28 11.67
N VAL A 174 -1.56 28.30 10.48
CA VAL A 174 -2.06 27.11 9.78
C VAL A 174 -1.05 25.95 9.73
N PRO A 175 0.18 26.15 9.22
CA PRO A 175 1.14 25.07 9.14
C PRO A 175 1.58 24.52 10.51
N ARG A 176 1.49 25.34 11.57
CA ARG A 176 1.87 24.92 12.92
C ARG A 176 0.85 23.98 13.53
N TYR A 177 -0.43 24.28 13.33
CA TYR A 177 -1.49 23.40 13.82
C TYR A 177 -1.56 22.09 13.02
N GLU A 178 -1.37 22.15 11.68
CA GLU A 178 -1.31 20.94 10.84
C GLU A 178 -0.16 20.02 11.28
N LYS A 179 0.99 20.61 11.62
CA LYS A 179 2.12 19.88 12.19
C LYS A 179 1.78 19.27 13.56
N ALA A 180 1.11 20.00 14.45
CA ALA A 180 0.69 19.50 15.75
C ALA A 180 -0.30 18.32 15.62
N ASP A 181 -1.23 18.40 14.67
CA ASP A 181 -2.19 17.34 14.36
C ASP A 181 -1.47 16.11 13.78
N ALA A 182 -0.51 16.30 12.87
CA ALA A 182 0.32 15.21 12.35
C ALA A 182 1.13 14.50 13.45
N LEU A 183 1.69 15.25 14.40
CA LEU A 183 2.39 14.68 15.56
C LEU A 183 1.44 13.89 16.46
N LEU A 184 0.21 14.39 16.68
CA LEU A 184 -0.81 13.67 17.45
C LEU A 184 -1.16 12.31 16.79
N LEU A 185 -1.31 12.29 15.46
CA LEU A 185 -1.58 11.06 14.72
C LEU A 185 -0.42 10.06 14.83
N GLU A 186 0.83 10.52 14.75
CA GLU A 186 1.99 9.64 14.93
C GLU A 186 2.08 9.10 16.36
N ILE A 187 1.82 9.94 17.37
CA ILE A 187 1.71 9.51 18.79
C ILE A 187 0.65 8.43 18.94
N ARG A 188 -0.55 8.64 18.39
CA ARG A 188 -1.65 7.66 18.40
C ARG A 188 -1.22 6.35 17.76
N ARG A 189 -0.57 6.40 16.59
CA ARG A 189 -0.09 5.22 15.87
C ARG A 189 0.91 4.40 16.69
N ILE A 190 1.88 5.05 17.33
CA ILE A 190 2.88 4.36 18.18
C ILE A 190 2.22 3.71 19.39
N VAL A 191 1.29 4.44 20.04
CA VAL A 191 0.60 3.91 21.23
C VAL A 191 -0.34 2.76 20.85
N ASP A 192 -1.00 2.84 19.69
CA ASP A 192 -1.91 1.79 19.22
C ASP A 192 -1.20 0.45 18.98
N THR A 193 0.06 0.48 18.52
CA THR A 193 0.86 -0.72 18.26
C THR A 193 1.35 -1.42 19.53
N TRP A 194 1.15 -0.85 20.71
CA TRP A 194 1.50 -1.49 21.97
C TRP A 194 0.57 -2.68 22.27
N ASP A 195 1.18 -3.84 22.46
CA ASP A 195 0.51 -5.11 22.77
C ASP A 195 0.56 -5.43 24.27
N ARG A 196 -0.45 -6.16 24.75
CA ARG A 196 -0.59 -6.63 26.14
C ARG A 196 0.63 -7.42 26.61
N SER A 197 1.19 -8.24 25.72
CA SER A 197 2.34 -9.12 26.00
C SER A 197 3.59 -8.38 26.50
N LEU A 198 3.69 -7.08 26.24
CA LEU A 198 4.84 -6.25 26.58
C LEU A 198 4.78 -5.64 27.99
N PHE A 199 3.64 -5.74 28.68
CA PHE A 199 3.39 -5.01 29.93
C PHE A 199 2.82 -5.93 31.01
N ASN A 200 3.20 -5.66 32.26
CA ASN A 200 2.56 -6.31 33.41
C ASN A 200 1.09 -5.84 33.58
N ASP A 201 0.34 -6.48 34.48
CA ASP A 201 -1.08 -6.18 34.66
C ASP A 201 -1.39 -4.71 34.99
N GLN A 202 -0.57 -4.10 35.85
CA GLN A 202 -0.74 -2.73 36.30
C GLN A 202 -0.33 -1.71 35.23
N GLU A 203 0.79 -1.96 34.54
CA GLU A 203 1.29 -1.15 33.44
C GLU A 203 0.31 -1.15 32.27
N TRP A 204 -0.27 -2.30 31.93
CA TRP A 204 -1.26 -2.37 30.87
C TRP A 204 -2.53 -1.61 31.21
N GLU A 205 -2.95 -1.59 32.48
CA GLU A 205 -4.05 -0.73 32.90
C GLU A 205 -3.72 0.74 32.64
N MET A 206 -2.48 1.16 32.92
CA MET A 206 -2.01 2.51 32.62
C MET A 206 -1.98 2.77 31.11
N VAL A 207 -1.49 1.83 30.30
CA VAL A 207 -1.51 1.92 28.84
C VAL A 207 -2.94 2.05 28.32
N ASN A 208 -3.90 1.28 28.86
CA ASN A 208 -5.30 1.38 28.47
C ASN A 208 -5.89 2.76 28.81
N ARG A 209 -5.52 3.35 29.95
CA ARG A 209 -5.93 4.73 30.28
C ARG A 209 -5.34 5.73 29.30
N ILE A 210 -4.08 5.56 28.90
CA ILE A 210 -3.42 6.41 27.90
C ILE A 210 -4.09 6.24 26.53
N LYS A 211 -4.31 5.00 26.08
CA LYS A 211 -5.04 4.66 24.85
C LYS A 211 -6.45 5.26 24.86
N ALA A 212 -7.18 5.13 25.96
CA ALA A 212 -8.48 5.75 26.11
C ALA A 212 -8.37 7.27 25.95
N THR A 213 -7.46 7.92 26.67
CA THR A 213 -7.27 9.38 26.62
C THR A 213 -6.89 9.87 25.22
N LEU A 214 -6.07 9.13 24.48
CA LEU A 214 -5.58 9.55 23.16
C LEU A 214 -6.51 9.16 22.02
N CYS A 215 -7.18 8.01 22.10
CA CYS A 215 -7.86 7.35 20.98
C CYS A 215 -9.39 7.25 21.12
N THR A 216 -10.00 7.46 22.29
CA THR A 216 -11.47 7.37 22.39
C THR A 216 -12.14 8.59 21.76
N LYS A 217 -13.08 8.30 20.86
CA LYS A 217 -13.97 9.27 20.19
C LYS A 217 -15.23 9.59 20.99
N GLU A 218 -15.58 8.75 21.97
CA GLU A 218 -16.85 8.85 22.67
C GLU A 218 -16.68 8.46 24.14
N LEU A 219 -16.74 9.45 25.03
CA LEU A 219 -17.07 9.19 26.42
C LEU A 219 -18.57 8.84 26.48
N GLU A 220 -18.94 7.81 27.24
CA GLU A 220 -20.34 7.32 27.40
C GLU A 220 -21.36 8.39 27.82
N ASN A 221 -20.88 9.57 28.23
CA ASN A 221 -21.71 10.71 28.65
C ASN A 221 -22.14 11.62 27.48
N GLY A 222 -21.74 11.33 26.24
CA GLY A 222 -22.03 12.17 25.07
C GLY A 222 -21.24 13.48 25.00
N ASP A 223 -20.36 13.73 25.98
CA ASP A 223 -19.38 14.83 25.96
C ASP A 223 -18.09 14.25 25.35
N SER A 224 -18.03 14.21 24.02
CA SER A 224 -16.85 13.77 23.27
C SER A 224 -15.76 14.84 23.37
N SER A 225 -15.02 14.85 24.49
CA SER A 225 -13.77 15.59 24.60
C SER A 225 -12.66 14.82 23.89
N GLU A 226 -12.75 14.69 22.57
CA GLU A 226 -11.59 14.25 21.79
C GLU A 226 -10.41 15.20 22.07
N PRO A 227 -9.17 14.71 22.12
CA PRO A 227 -8.01 15.59 22.08
C PRO A 227 -8.16 16.52 20.88
N ALA A 228 -8.32 17.82 21.14
CA ALA A 228 -8.65 18.80 20.11
C ALA A 228 -7.68 18.68 18.92
N ILE A 229 -8.23 18.29 17.78
CA ILE A 229 -7.55 18.40 16.48
C ILE A 229 -7.74 19.85 16.07
N TRP A 230 -6.64 20.59 15.97
CA TRP A 230 -6.71 22.03 15.75
C TRP A 230 -7.29 22.39 14.38
N GLY A 231 -7.18 21.49 13.39
CA GLY A 231 -7.83 21.65 12.09
C GLY A 231 -9.35 21.75 12.17
N ASP A 232 -9.98 21.02 13.09
CA ASP A 232 -11.44 20.99 13.25
C ASP A 232 -11.94 22.13 14.14
N LEU A 233 -11.19 22.40 15.22
CA LEU A 233 -11.52 23.41 16.22
C LEU A 233 -10.31 24.35 16.43
N PRO A 234 -10.10 25.32 15.51
CA PRO A 234 -8.97 26.21 15.64
C PRO A 234 -9.15 27.15 16.85
N PRO A 235 -8.06 27.61 17.48
CA PRO A 235 -8.10 28.33 18.76
C PRO A 235 -8.83 29.69 18.70
N TRP A 236 -9.09 30.22 17.50
CA TRP A 236 -9.82 31.46 17.26
C TRP A 236 -11.31 31.28 16.97
N ASP A 237 -11.81 30.04 16.86
CA ASP A 237 -13.24 29.78 16.75
C ASP A 237 -13.88 29.93 18.14
N ARG A 238 -14.68 30.99 18.32
CA ARG A 238 -15.19 31.41 19.64
C ARG A 238 -16.36 30.57 20.14
N ARG A 239 -16.94 29.72 19.28
CA ARG A 239 -18.15 28.94 19.59
C ARG A 239 -17.99 28.12 20.87
N ASP A 240 -16.80 27.54 21.10
CA ASP A 240 -16.54 26.77 22.32
C ASP A 240 -16.14 27.64 23.53
N GLN A 241 -15.56 28.83 23.31
CA GLN A 241 -15.13 29.70 24.41
C GLN A 241 -16.34 30.31 25.14
N ASP A 242 -17.34 30.73 24.37
CA ASP A 242 -18.56 31.32 24.93
C ASP A 242 -19.41 30.24 25.62
N GLU A 243 -19.51 29.03 25.06
CA GLU A 243 -20.19 27.90 25.73
C GLU A 243 -19.48 27.44 27.01
N ALA A 244 -18.14 27.38 27.01
CA ALA A 244 -17.37 27.00 28.20
C ALA A 244 -17.46 28.04 29.32
N MET A 245 -17.52 29.34 29.00
CA MET A 245 -17.80 30.39 29.99
C MET A 245 -19.24 30.31 30.49
N THR A 246 -20.20 30.02 29.62
CA THR A 246 -21.62 29.89 29.99
C THR A 246 -21.84 28.69 30.93
N ARG A 247 -21.21 27.53 30.68
CA ARG A 247 -21.28 26.36 31.59
C ARG A 247 -20.67 26.62 32.97
N ARG A 248 -19.72 27.57 33.11
CA ARG A 248 -19.13 27.95 34.41
C ARG A 248 -19.97 28.92 35.23
N GLN A 249 -20.93 29.63 34.64
CA GLN A 249 -21.78 30.57 35.37
C GLN A 249 -23.03 29.91 35.99
N VAL A 250 -23.31 28.64 35.68
CA VAL A 250 -24.52 27.92 36.14
C VAL A 250 -24.25 27.06 37.40
N PHE A 251 -23.10 27.20 38.04
CA PHE A 251 -22.74 26.53 39.31
C PHE A 251 -22.14 27.53 40.30
#